data_AF-A0A2D4KM50-F1
#
_entry.id   AF-A0A2D4KM50-F1
#
_cell.length_a   1.000
_cell.length_b   1.000
_cell.length_c   1.000
_cell.angle_alpha   90.00
_cell.angle_beta   90.00
_cell.angle_gamma   90.00
#
_symmetry.space_group_name_H-M   'P 1'
#
loop_
_entity.id
_entity.type
_entity.pdbx_description
1 polymer ?
#
loop_
_entity_poly.entity_id
_entity_poly.type
_entity_poly.pdbx_seq_one_letter_code
_entity_poly.pdbx_strand_id
1 'polypeptide(L)'
;ESLLDGLKSLVLDLDYPALRKNKNIDNFLNRYEKIVQKMRDLQMKVEDYDVVKVIGRGAFGEVQLVRHKTTQKAYAMKLLSKFEMLKRSDSAFFWEERDIMAFAN
;
A
#
# COMPACT_ATOMS: atom_id res chain seq x y z
N GLU A 1 5.03 -1.62 -11.96
CA GLU A 1 4.56 -1.76 -10.56
C GLU A 1 5.40 -2.72 -9.71
N SER A 2 5.35 -4.04 -9.91
CA SER A 2 5.89 -5.01 -8.93
C SER A 2 7.38 -4.85 -8.53
N LEU A 3 8.26 -4.46 -9.45
CA LEU A 3 9.68 -4.18 -9.11
C LEU A 3 9.84 -2.97 -8.18
N LEU A 4 9.01 -1.94 -8.37
CA LEU A 4 9.01 -0.74 -7.54
C LEU A 4 8.47 -1.07 -6.14
N ASP A 5 7.44 -1.92 -6.07
CA ASP A 5 6.89 -2.40 -4.81
C ASP A 5 7.92 -3.19 -3.99
N GLY A 6 8.73 -4.02 -4.67
CA GLY A 6 9.84 -4.74 -4.03
C GLY A 6 10.85 -3.79 -3.39
N LEU A 7 11.32 -2.77 -4.11
CA LEU A 7 12.26 -1.78 -3.57
C LEU A 7 11.65 -0.99 -2.40
N LYS A 8 10.39 -0.57 -2.53
CA LYS A 8 9.68 0.18 -1.48
C LYS A 8 9.51 -0.65 -0.21
N SER A 9 9.11 -1.91 -0.36
CA SER A 9 8.91 -2.83 0.76
C SER A 9 10.24 -3.12 1.45
N LEU A 10 11.31 -3.33 0.68
CA LEU A 10 12.64 -3.53 1.22
C LEU A 10 13.13 -2.33 2.04
N VAL A 11 12.93 -1.10 1.57
CA VAL A 11 13.27 0.10 2.35
C VAL A 11 12.43 0.19 3.63
N LEU A 12 11.11 -0.05 3.53
CA LEU A 12 10.20 -0.01 4.68
C LEU A 12 10.57 -1.05 5.76
N ASP A 13 10.95 -2.25 5.36
CA ASP A 13 11.28 -3.34 6.29
C ASP A 13 12.67 -3.20 6.91
N LEU A 14 13.58 -2.44 6.29
CA LEU A 14 14.95 -2.22 6.77
C LEU A 14 15.13 -0.93 7.58
N ASP A 15 14.22 0.04 7.44
CA ASP A 15 14.33 1.36 8.09
C ASP A 15 13.93 1.33 9.58
N TYR A 16 14.64 0.51 10.36
CA TYR A 16 14.50 0.41 11.81
C TYR A 16 15.86 0.65 12.48
N PRO A 17 15.92 1.40 13.61
CA PRO A 17 17.18 1.73 14.28
C PRO A 17 18.03 0.50 14.65
N ALA A 18 17.39 -0.62 14.98
CA ALA A 18 18.09 -1.87 15.29
C ALA A 18 18.78 -2.49 14.06
N LEU A 19 18.16 -2.39 12.88
CA LEU A 19 18.65 -2.95 11.62
C LEU A 19 19.71 -2.06 10.97
N ARG A 20 19.58 -0.73 11.10
CA ARG A 20 20.57 0.26 10.64
C ARG A 20 21.95 0.12 11.29
N LYS A 21 22.09 -0.65 12.38
CA LYS A 21 23.40 -1.01 12.95
C LYS A 21 24.26 -1.84 11.99
N ASN A 22 23.63 -2.54 11.03
CA ASN A 22 24.35 -3.24 9.97
C ASN A 22 24.78 -2.27 8.87
N LYS A 23 26.08 -2.14 8.65
CA LYS A 23 26.67 -1.23 7.66
C LYS A 23 26.12 -1.43 6.25
N ASN A 24 25.81 -2.68 5.86
CA ASN A 24 25.25 -2.95 4.53
C ASN A 24 23.84 -2.36 4.38
N ILE A 25 23.03 -2.46 5.44
CA ILE A 25 21.67 -1.90 5.49
C ILE A 25 21.73 -0.38 5.48
N ASP A 26 22.56 0.22 6.34
CA ASP A 26 22.68 1.67 6.41
C ASP A 26 23.16 2.28 5.09
N ASN A 27 24.19 1.70 4.47
CA ASN A 27 24.68 2.14 3.16
C ASN A 27 23.60 2.01 2.07
N PHE A 28 22.82 0.93 2.09
CA PHE A 28 21.70 0.75 1.16
C PHE A 28 20.63 1.82 1.36
N LEU A 29 20.17 2.04 2.59
CA LEU A 29 19.15 3.04 2.90
C LEU A 29 19.62 4.44 2.53
N ASN A 30 20.83 4.83 2.91
CA ASN A 30 21.42 6.13 2.56
C ASN A 30 21.45 6.37 1.03
N ARG A 31 21.59 5.31 0.23
CA ARG A 31 21.57 5.39 -1.23
C ARG A 31 20.16 5.50 -1.82
N TYR A 32 19.19 4.76 -1.29
CA TYR A 32 17.89 4.57 -1.92
C TYR A 32 16.71 5.29 -1.24
N GLU A 33 16.84 5.74 0.00
CA GLU A 33 15.76 6.36 0.78
C GLU A 33 15.15 7.57 0.05
N LYS A 34 15.98 8.49 -0.46
CA LYS A 34 15.51 9.69 -1.18
C LYS A 34 14.72 9.36 -2.44
N ILE A 35 15.19 8.38 -3.23
CA ILE A 35 14.49 8.01 -4.48
C ILE A 35 13.19 7.28 -4.16
N VAL A 36 13.18 6.41 -3.14
CA VAL A 36 11.97 5.73 -2.68
C VAL A 36 10.94 6.72 -2.15
N GLN A 37 11.36 7.76 -1.43
CA GLN A 37 10.46 8.83 -0.98
C GLN A 37 9.85 9.56 -2.17
N LYS A 38 10.67 10.01 -3.14
CA LYS A 38 10.16 10.67 -4.35
C LYS A 38 9.19 9.77 -5.13
N MET A 39 9.46 8.47 -5.21
CA MET A 39 8.57 7.50 -5.84
C MET A 39 7.26 7.30 -5.08
N ARG A 40 7.24 7.50 -3.75
CA ARG A 40 6.02 7.47 -2.94
C ARG A 40 5.17 8.69 -3.20
N ASP A 41 5.80 9.86 -3.34
CA ASP A 41 5.08 11.12 -3.55
C ASP A 41 4.37 11.18 -4.91
N LEU A 42 4.98 10.55 -5.93
CA LEU A 42 4.47 10.51 -7.31
C LEU A 42 3.45 9.39 -7.57
N GLN A 43 3.41 8.35 -6.73
CA GLN A 43 2.43 7.28 -6.88
C GLN A 43 1.10 7.66 -6.25
N MET A 44 0.03 7.03 -6.74
CA MET A 44 -1.31 7.17 -6.19
C MET A 44 -1.33 6.78 -4.71
N LYS A 45 -1.96 7.62 -3.90
CA LYS A 45 -2.02 7.48 -2.44
C LYS A 45 -3.43 7.78 -1.94
N VAL A 46 -3.72 7.33 -0.71
CA VAL A 46 -5.06 7.50 -0.11
C VAL A 46 -5.40 8.98 0.02
N GLU A 47 -4.40 9.84 0.21
CA GLU A 47 -4.55 11.29 0.32
C GLU A 47 -5.01 11.95 -0.98
N ASP A 48 -4.98 11.26 -2.12
CA ASP A 48 -5.51 11.76 -3.40
C ASP A 48 -7.05 11.67 -3.47
N TYR A 49 -7.69 11.12 -2.44
CA TYR A 49 -9.13 10.88 -2.37
C TYR A 49 -9.77 11.60 -1.18
N ASP A 50 -10.99 12.10 -1.39
CA ASP A 50 -11.89 12.55 -0.33
C ASP A 50 -12.81 11.41 0.07
N VAL A 51 -12.83 11.07 1.37
CA VAL A 51 -13.73 10.08 1.93
C VAL A 51 -15.10 10.69 2.12
N VAL A 52 -16.11 10.18 1.41
CA VAL A 52 -17.49 10.65 1.53
C VAL A 52 -18.19 9.94 2.68
N LYS A 53 -18.15 8.60 2.68
CA LYS A 53 -18.81 7.77 3.68
C LYS A 53 -18.27 6.34 3.67
N VAL A 54 -18.21 5.69 4.83
CA VAL A 54 -18.04 4.24 4.92
C VAL A 54 -19.34 3.54 4.49
N ILE A 55 -19.26 2.65 3.50
CA ILE A 55 -20.41 1.95 2.91
C ILE A 55 -20.44 0.45 3.20
N GLY A 56 -19.36 -0.11 3.75
CA GLY A 56 -19.33 -1.51 4.17
C GLY A 56 -18.19 -1.79 5.15
N ARG A 57 -18.34 -2.80 6.00
CA ARG A 57 -17.31 -3.28 6.93
C ARG A 57 -17.20 -4.79 6.83
N GLY A 58 -15.97 -5.31 6.84
CA GLY A 58 -15.68 -6.73 6.73
C GLY A 58 -14.62 -7.17 7.73
N ALA A 59 -14.19 -8.43 7.63
CA ALA A 59 -13.26 -9.04 8.60
C ALA A 59 -11.87 -8.37 8.63
N PHE A 60 -11.40 -7.87 7.49
CA PHE A 60 -10.05 -7.33 7.31
C PHE A 60 -10.01 -5.82 7.07
N GLY A 61 -11.14 -5.12 7.12
CA GLY A 61 -11.20 -3.67 6.89
C GLY A 61 -12.59 -3.19 6.47
N GLU A 62 -12.64 -2.15 5.64
CA GLU A 62 -13.88 -1.48 5.27
C GLU A 62 -13.88 -1.02 3.81
N VAL A 63 -15.07 -0.73 3.31
CA VAL A 63 -15.29 -0.15 1.98
C VAL A 63 -15.80 1.27 2.16
N GLN A 64 -15.14 2.22 1.51
CA GLN A 64 -15.45 3.64 1.55
C GLN A 64 -15.94 4.12 0.18
N LEU A 65 -17.02 4.89 0.16
CA LEU A 65 -17.35 5.75 -0.98
C LEU A 65 -16.38 6.92 -0.95
N VAL A 66 -15.58 7.04 -2.00
CA VAL A 66 -14.55 8.07 -2.13
C VAL A 66 -14.73 8.86 -3.42
N ARG A 67 -14.19 10.07 -3.44
CA ARG A 67 -14.10 10.91 -4.64
C ARG A 67 -12.64 11.27 -4.90
N HIS A 68 -12.13 10.99 -6.10
CA HIS A 68 -10.77 11.38 -6.45
C HIS A 68 -10.68 12.90 -6.61
N LYS A 69 -9.76 13.55 -5.88
CA LYS A 69 -9.69 15.02 -5.74
C LYS A 69 -9.51 15.73 -7.07
N THR A 70 -8.66 15.20 -7.96
CA THR A 70 -8.39 15.86 -9.25
C THR A 70 -9.47 15.59 -10.29
N THR A 71 -9.88 14.33 -10.45
CA THR A 71 -10.82 13.95 -11.53
C THR A 71 -12.28 14.09 -11.15
N GLN A 72 -12.58 14.28 -9.86
CA GLN A 72 -13.93 14.35 -9.29
C GLN A 72 -14.80 13.09 -9.49
N LYS A 73 -14.24 12.01 -10.04
CA LYS A 73 -14.89 10.70 -10.19
C LYS A 73 -15.07 10.02 -8.83
N ALA A 74 -16.23 9.38 -8.65
CA ALA A 74 -16.57 8.62 -7.47
C ALA A 74 -16.22 7.14 -7.63
N TYR A 75 -15.78 6.50 -6.54
CA TYR A 75 -15.37 5.10 -6.50
C TYR A 75 -15.77 4.45 -5.16
N ALA A 76 -15.85 3.12 -5.12
CA ALA A 76 -15.84 2.36 -3.89
C ALA A 76 -14.41 1.85 -3.64
N MET A 77 -13.75 2.33 -2.58
CA MET A 77 -12.39 1.94 -2.20
C MET A 77 -12.46 0.90 -1.07
N LYS A 78 -11.97 -0.32 -1.32
CA LYS A 78 -11.83 -1.38 -0.32
C LYS A 78 -10.46 -1.27 0.36
N LEU A 79 -10.46 -1.11 1.68
CA LEU A 79 -9.25 -1.09 2.50
C LEU A 79 -9.06 -2.45 3.17
N LEU A 80 -7.85 -3.00 3.05
CA LEU A 80 -7.46 -4.25 3.69
C LEU A 80 -6.28 -3.99 4.63
N SER A 81 -6.44 -4.36 5.91
CA SER A 81 -5.40 -4.19 6.92
C SER A 81 -4.31 -5.25 6.77
N LYS A 82 -3.10 -4.81 6.35
CA LYS A 82 -1.91 -5.67 6.29
C LYS A 82 -1.64 -6.37 7.62
N PHE A 83 -1.83 -5.67 8.74
CA PHE A 83 -1.62 -6.21 10.07
C PHE A 83 -2.58 -7.36 10.40
N GLU A 84 -3.88 -7.18 10.17
CA GLU A 84 -4.86 -8.25 10.46
C GLU A 84 -4.66 -9.47 9.56
N MET A 85 -4.29 -9.26 8.29
CA MET A 85 -3.98 -10.34 7.36
C MET A 85 -2.77 -11.17 7.81
N LEU A 86 -1.69 -10.50 8.23
CA LEU A 86 -0.51 -11.17 8.78
C LEU A 86 -0.82 -11.90 10.09
N LYS A 87 -1.55 -11.26 11.00
CA LYS A 87 -1.92 -11.82 12.32
C LYS A 87 -2.75 -13.09 12.21
N ARG A 88 -3.63 -13.19 11.20
CA ARG A 88 -4.50 -14.36 10.98
C ARG A 88 -3.90 -15.38 10.01
N SER A 89 -2.67 -15.14 9.53
CA SER A 89 -2.02 -15.97 8.52
C SER A 89 -2.82 -16.14 7.23
N ASP A 90 -3.64 -15.14 6.90
CA ASP A 90 -4.51 -15.13 5.72
C ASP A 90 -4.16 -13.93 4.86
N SER A 91 -3.13 -14.09 4.02
CA SER A 91 -2.51 -13.00 3.26
C SER A 91 -2.31 -13.34 1.78
N ALA A 92 -3.05 -14.30 1.25
CA ALA A 92 -2.95 -14.68 -0.17
C ALA A 92 -4.27 -14.45 -0.95
N PHE A 93 -5.42 -14.39 -0.27
CA PHE A 93 -6.74 -14.30 -0.92
C PHE A 93 -6.92 -13.07 -1.83
N PHE A 94 -6.21 -11.97 -1.54
CA PHE A 94 -6.36 -10.72 -2.28
C PHE A 94 -5.80 -10.80 -3.70
N TRP A 95 -4.94 -11.76 -4.02
CA TRP A 95 -4.40 -11.93 -5.37
C TRP A 95 -5.51 -12.28 -6.35
N GLU A 96 -6.26 -13.33 -6.05
CA GLU A 96 -7.40 -13.77 -6.86
C GLU A 96 -8.50 -12.69 -6.90
N GLU A 97 -8.82 -12.07 -5.75
CA GLU A 97 -9.82 -11.01 -5.72
C GLU A 97 -9.44 -9.84 -6.65
N ARG A 98 -8.17 -9.40 -6.60
CA ARG A 98 -7.67 -8.34 -7.47
C ARG A 98 -7.71 -8.76 -8.94
N ASP A 99 -7.23 -9.95 -9.25
CA ASP A 99 -7.08 -10.41 -10.63
C ASP A 99 -8.44 -10.61 -11.30
N ILE A 100 -9.44 -11.13 -10.56
CA ILE A 100 -10.82 -11.20 -11.04
C ILE A 100 -11.36 -9.80 -11.34
N MET A 101 -11.28 -8.84 -10.39
CA MET A 101 -11.84 -7.50 -10.61
C MET A 101 -11.09 -6.70 -11.69
N ALA A 102 -9.82 -6.99 -11.93
CA ALA A 102 -9.01 -6.31 -12.93
C ALA A 102 -9.21 -6.85 -14.36
N PHE A 103 -9.49 -8.15 -14.50
CA PHE A 103 -9.46 -8.84 -15.80
C PHE A 103 -10.75 -9.55 -16.20
N ALA A 104 -11.72 -9.74 -15.30
CA ALA A 104 -13.01 -10.30 -15.66
C ALA A 104 -13.82 -9.27 -16.46
N ASN A 105 -13.91 -9.49 -17.77
CA ASN A 105 -14.84 -8.82 -18.69
C ASN A 105 -16.06 -9.72 -18.92
#